data_AF-A0A7S0P1J7-F1
#
_entry.id   AF-A0A7S0P1J7-F1
#
_cell.length_a   1.000
_cell.length_b   1.000
_cell.length_c   1.000
_cell.angle_alpha   90.00
_cell.angle_beta   90.00
_cell.angle_gamma   90.00
#
_symmetry.space_group_name_H-M   'P 1'
#
loop_
_entity.id
_entity.type
_entity.pdbx_description
1 polymer ?
#
loop_
_entity_poly.entity_id
_entity_poly.type
_entity_poly.pdbx_seq_one_letter_code
_entity_poly.pdbx_strand_id
1 'polypeptide(L)'
;IALFDDGSRDSQQRHTRVDAVQPPVRVDEGAGAVAPSAIPMLIHQSWRDDGFPKTLFNWRWQAGLLDLNPGWTLMKWTDDTSRTLIATEYSWFLRHFDGYASYIQRSDAARYFIVY
;
A
#
# COMPACT_ATOMS: atom_id res chain seq x y z
N ILE A 1 45.61 -10.86 -3.31
CA ILE A 1 45.20 -11.73 -2.19
C ILE A 1 45.38 -10.91 -0.92
N ALA A 2 44.26 -10.40 -0.40
CA ALA A 2 44.11 -9.79 0.93
C ALA A 2 42.60 -9.89 1.22
N LEU A 3 42.19 -10.94 1.94
CA LEU A 3 42.01 -10.98 3.39
C LEU A 3 40.67 -10.34 3.78
N PHE A 4 39.73 -11.23 4.09
CA PHE A 4 38.51 -10.96 4.82
C PHE A 4 38.89 -10.36 6.17
N ASP A 5 38.25 -9.24 6.52
CA ASP A 5 38.23 -8.72 7.89
C ASP A 5 36.79 -8.55 8.34
N ASP A 6 36.58 -9.02 9.56
CA ASP A 6 35.34 -9.20 10.30
C ASP A 6 34.98 -7.88 10.97
N GLY A 7 33.84 -7.31 10.55
CA GLY A 7 33.25 -6.14 11.16
C GLY A 7 31.84 -6.46 11.64
N SER A 8 31.74 -7.09 12.80
CA SER A 8 30.56 -7.08 13.69
C SER A 8 29.76 -5.78 13.58
N ARG A 9 28.53 -5.89 13.09
CA ARG A 9 27.45 -4.93 13.37
C ARG A 9 26.15 -5.71 13.55
N ASP A 10 25.93 -6.04 14.82
CA ASP A 10 24.59 -6.13 15.38
C ASP A 10 23.75 -4.96 14.84
N SER A 11 22.79 -5.30 13.99
CA SER A 11 21.74 -4.40 13.54
C SER A 11 20.49 -5.22 13.53
N GLN A 12 19.93 -5.38 14.74
CA GLN A 12 18.51 -5.51 15.02
C GLN A 12 17.69 -5.52 13.72
N GLN A 13 17.18 -6.69 13.38
CA GLN A 13 16.01 -6.81 12.51
C GLN A 13 14.92 -5.93 13.13
N ARG A 14 14.85 -4.68 12.68
CA ARG A 14 13.67 -3.84 12.86
C ARG A 14 12.60 -4.54 12.07
N HIS A 15 11.87 -5.37 12.80
CA HIS A 15 10.54 -5.83 12.48
C HIS A 15 9.78 -4.58 12.03
N THR A 16 9.71 -4.34 10.73
CA THR A 16 8.80 -3.35 10.19
C THR A 16 7.45 -3.93 10.52
N ARG A 17 6.86 -3.45 11.62
CA ARG A 17 5.46 -3.68 11.96
C ARG A 17 4.72 -3.45 10.65
N VAL A 18 4.06 -4.49 10.15
CA VAL A 18 3.12 -4.35 9.05
C VAL A 18 2.18 -3.27 9.53
N ASP A 19 2.33 -2.06 9.00
CA ASP A 19 1.49 -0.94 9.40
C ASP A 19 0.08 -1.44 9.16
N ALA A 20 -0.67 -1.56 10.24
CA ALA A 20 -1.99 -2.13 10.24
C ALA A 20 -2.74 -1.51 9.06
N VAL A 21 -3.43 -2.36 8.27
CA VAL A 21 -4.36 -1.90 7.24
C VAL A 21 -5.16 -0.78 7.89
N GLN A 22 -4.87 0.47 7.50
CA GLN A 22 -5.63 1.58 8.03
C GLN A 22 -7.04 1.36 7.52
N PRO A 23 -8.05 1.33 8.41
CA PRO A 23 -9.42 1.20 7.96
C PRO A 23 -9.71 2.36 6.99
N PRO A 24 -10.61 2.15 6.01
CA PRO A 24 -11.05 3.23 5.14
C PRO A 24 -11.49 4.41 6.01
N VAL A 25 -11.08 5.62 5.60
CA VAL A 25 -11.40 6.85 6.32
C VAL A 25 -12.92 6.92 6.42
N ARG A 26 -13.47 6.78 7.63
CA ARG A 26 -14.91 6.89 7.85
C ARG A 26 -15.35 8.33 7.56
N VAL A 27 -16.04 8.53 6.44
CA VAL A 27 -16.72 9.79 6.14
C VAL A 27 -18.01 9.83 6.98
N ASP A 28 -18.09 10.76 7.92
CA ASP A 28 -19.28 10.94 8.78
C ASP A 28 -20.38 11.64 7.98
N GLU A 29 -21.46 10.93 7.63
CA GLU A 29 -22.60 11.46 6.90
C GLU A 29 -23.53 12.25 7.85
N GLY A 30 -23.15 13.49 8.17
CA GLY A 30 -23.91 14.38 9.05
C GLY A 30 -23.93 15.83 8.56
N ALA A 31 -25.00 16.18 7.83
CA ALA A 31 -25.58 17.52 7.60
C ALA A 31 -24.63 18.75 7.51
N GLY A 32 -24.39 19.23 6.30
CA GLY A 32 -23.87 20.57 6.02
C GLY A 32 -23.32 20.66 4.60
N ALA A 33 -23.59 21.76 3.88
CA ALA A 33 -23.14 21.97 2.51
C ALA A 33 -21.65 21.58 2.34
N VAL A 34 -21.41 20.51 1.58
CA VAL A 34 -20.06 19.95 1.42
C VAL A 34 -19.29 20.89 0.49
N ALA A 35 -18.48 21.79 1.05
CA ALA A 35 -17.34 22.33 0.31
C ALA A 35 -16.58 21.13 -0.26
N PRO A 36 -16.19 21.11 -1.55
CA PRO A 36 -15.62 19.93 -2.17
C PRO A 36 -14.53 19.38 -1.25
N SER A 37 -14.77 18.21 -0.67
CA SER A 37 -13.90 17.63 0.33
C SER A 37 -12.51 17.58 -0.28
N ALA A 38 -11.55 18.28 0.34
CA ALA A 38 -10.20 18.34 -0.19
C ALA A 38 -9.70 16.91 -0.43
N ILE A 39 -9.14 16.64 -1.61
CA ILE A 39 -8.57 15.33 -1.91
C ILE A 39 -7.53 15.03 -0.82
N PRO A 40 -7.65 13.91 -0.10
CA PRO A 40 -6.67 13.55 0.92
C PRO A 40 -5.26 13.53 0.33
N MET A 41 -4.27 14.00 1.09
CA MET A 41 -2.86 13.98 0.68
C MET A 41 -2.29 12.55 0.82
N LEU A 42 -2.95 11.58 0.19
CA LEU A 42 -2.61 10.16 0.21
C LEU A 42 -2.35 9.69 -1.23
N ILE A 43 -1.18 9.09 -1.43
CA ILE A 43 -0.83 8.40 -2.66
C ILE A 43 -0.97 6.91 -2.40
N HIS A 44 -1.84 6.23 -3.16
CA HIS A 44 -1.95 4.77 -3.11
C HIS A 44 -1.15 4.14 -4.25
N GLN A 45 -0.23 3.23 -3.92
CA GLN A 45 0.50 2.43 -4.90
C GLN A 45 0.24 0.95 -4.67
N SER A 46 -0.30 0.27 -5.68
CA SER A 46 -0.53 -1.18 -5.64
C SER A 46 0.52 -1.93 -6.45
N TRP A 47 1.13 -2.93 -5.84
CA TRP A 47 2.06 -3.89 -6.43
C TRP A 47 1.52 -5.30 -6.23
N ARG A 48 2.07 -6.27 -6.95
CA ARG A 48 1.72 -7.68 -6.72
C ARG A 48 2.22 -8.14 -5.35
N ASP A 49 3.47 -7.82 -5.03
CA ASP A 49 4.16 -8.20 -3.80
C ASP A 49 5.08 -7.05 -3.34
N ASP A 50 5.76 -7.23 -2.21
CA ASP A 50 6.71 -6.24 -1.65
C ASP A 50 7.97 -6.07 -2.50
N GLY A 51 8.19 -6.97 -3.46
CA GLY A 51 9.26 -6.93 -4.43
C GLY A 51 8.94 -5.90 -5.52
N PHE A 52 9.30 -4.64 -5.26
CA PHE A 52 9.41 -3.65 -6.34
C PHE A 52 10.18 -4.29 -7.51
N PRO A 53 9.66 -4.26 -8.75
CA PRO A 53 10.38 -4.84 -9.88
C PRO A 53 11.64 -4.01 -10.11
N LYS A 54 12.76 -4.37 -9.47
CA LYS A 54 13.97 -3.54 -9.41
C LYS A 54 14.55 -3.23 -10.79
N THR A 55 14.21 -4.07 -11.78
CA THR A 55 14.64 -3.94 -13.18
C THR A 55 13.76 -3.01 -14.02
N LEU A 56 12.46 -2.90 -13.71
CA LEU A 56 11.50 -2.07 -14.47
C LEU A 56 11.13 -0.78 -13.73
N PHE A 57 11.26 -0.78 -12.41
CA PHE A 57 10.87 0.30 -11.54
C PHE A 57 12.03 0.70 -10.65
N ASN A 58 12.63 1.83 -11.00
CA ASN A 58 13.73 2.40 -10.26
C ASN A 58 13.18 3.01 -8.97
N TRP A 59 13.66 2.55 -7.81
CA TRP A 59 13.28 3.06 -6.49
C TRP A 59 13.35 4.58 -6.37
N ARG A 60 14.21 5.23 -7.18
CA ARG A 60 14.31 6.69 -7.26
C ARG A 60 13.03 7.38 -7.70
N TRP A 61 12.14 6.70 -8.43
CA TRP A 61 10.85 7.27 -8.83
C TRP A 61 9.91 7.41 -7.63
N GLN A 62 9.87 6.42 -6.74
CA GLN A 62 9.09 6.52 -5.51
C GLN A 62 9.66 7.59 -4.57
N ALA A 63 10.99 7.65 -4.45
CA ALA A 63 11.65 8.70 -3.68
C ALA A 63 11.32 10.10 -4.25
N GLY A 64 11.51 10.30 -5.55
CA GLY A 64 11.20 11.57 -6.21
C GLY A 64 9.72 11.95 -6.13
N LEU A 65 8.80 10.98 -6.17
CA LEU A 65 7.37 11.24 -5.98
C LEU A 65 7.09 11.84 -4.60
N LEU A 66 7.75 11.35 -3.55
CA LEU A 66 7.58 11.89 -2.20
C LEU A 66 8.31 13.22 -2.02
N ASP A 67 9.52 13.35 -2.56
CA ASP A 67 10.30 14.58 -2.50
C ASP A 67 9.57 15.76 -3.18
N LEU A 68 8.85 15.50 -4.28
CA LEU A 68 8.09 16.51 -5.02
C LEU A 68 6.71 16.82 -4.40
N ASN A 69 6.23 15.99 -3.48
CA ASN A 69 4.91 16.13 -2.87
C ASN A 69 5.03 16.19 -1.34
N PRO A 70 5.66 17.25 -0.79
CA PRO A 70 5.81 17.38 0.65
C PRO A 70 4.44 17.42 1.34
N GLY A 71 4.30 16.66 2.43
CA GLY A 71 3.05 16.52 3.16
C GLY A 71 2.13 15.38 2.67
N TRP A 72 2.43 14.75 1.54
CA TRP A 72 1.71 13.57 1.09
C TRP A 72 2.25 12.30 1.73
N THR A 73 1.36 11.37 2.09
CA THR A 73 1.72 10.05 2.63
C THR A 73 1.53 8.98 1.57
N LEU A 74 2.49 8.06 1.47
CA LEU A 74 2.43 6.94 0.54
C LEU A 74 1.89 5.68 1.22
N MET A 75 0.78 5.17 0.72
CA MET A 75 0.17 3.90 1.11
C MET A 75 0.51 2.81 0.09
N LYS A 76 1.08 1.70 0.56
CA LYS A 76 1.49 0.57 -0.30
C LYS A 76 0.52 -0.60 -0.14
N TRP A 77 0.05 -1.11 -1.26
CA TRP A 77 -0.84 -2.26 -1.34
C TRP A 77 -0.17 -3.40 -2.09
N THR A 78 -0.29 -4.61 -1.57
CA THR A 78 0.10 -5.86 -2.23
C THR A 78 -1.15 -6.71 -2.49
N ASP A 79 -1.03 -7.80 -3.26
CA ASP A 79 -2.13 -8.77 -3.39
C ASP A 79 -2.59 -9.26 -1.99
N ASP A 80 -1.63 -9.47 -1.07
CA ASP A 80 -1.89 -9.95 0.29
C ASP A 80 -2.56 -8.90 1.18
N THR A 81 -2.05 -7.67 1.21
CA THR A 81 -2.67 -6.61 2.04
C THR A 81 -4.02 -6.18 1.48
N SER A 82 -4.21 -6.22 0.16
CA SER A 82 -5.51 -5.98 -0.49
C SER A 82 -6.51 -7.08 -0.14
N ARG A 83 -6.09 -8.36 -0.18
CA ARG A 83 -6.94 -9.48 0.23
C ARG A 83 -7.31 -9.38 1.70
N THR A 84 -6.37 -8.98 2.56
CA THR A 84 -6.59 -8.78 3.99
C THR A 84 -7.64 -7.71 4.24
N LEU A 85 -7.54 -6.53 3.59
CA LEU A 85 -8.57 -5.49 3.65
C LEU A 85 -9.96 -6.03 3.29
N ILE A 86 -10.05 -6.79 2.20
CA ILE A 86 -11.34 -7.34 1.76
C ILE A 86 -11.85 -8.38 2.74
N ALA A 87 -10.98 -9.25 3.27
CA ALA A 87 -11.39 -10.26 4.24
C ALA A 87 -11.88 -9.65 5.56
N THR A 88 -11.28 -8.54 6.01
CA THR A 88 -11.62 -7.91 7.29
C THR A 88 -12.81 -6.95 7.18
N GLU A 89 -12.82 -6.07 6.19
CA GLU A 89 -13.82 -4.99 6.09
C GLU A 89 -14.96 -5.31 5.11
N TYR A 90 -14.69 -6.15 4.10
CA TYR A 90 -15.61 -6.40 2.98
C TYR A 90 -15.81 -7.90 2.74
N SER A 91 -15.96 -8.67 3.82
CA SER A 91 -15.96 -10.15 3.79
C SER A 91 -16.98 -10.75 2.82
N TRP A 92 -18.07 -10.04 2.54
CA TRP A 92 -19.08 -10.41 1.54
C TRP A 92 -18.52 -10.52 0.11
N PHE A 93 -17.44 -9.81 -0.21
CA PHE A 93 -16.81 -9.81 -1.53
C PHE A 93 -15.66 -10.82 -1.64
N LEU A 94 -15.16 -11.37 -0.52
CA LEU A 94 -13.96 -12.20 -0.50
C LEU A 94 -14.00 -13.38 -1.48
N ARG A 95 -15.15 -14.06 -1.59
CA ARG A 95 -15.33 -15.17 -2.55
C ARG A 95 -15.12 -14.73 -4.00
N HIS A 96 -15.59 -13.54 -4.37
CA HIS A 96 -15.42 -13.01 -5.72
C HIS A 96 -13.97 -12.60 -5.95
N PHE A 97 -13.37 -11.94 -4.96
CA PHE A 97 -11.98 -11.53 -4.99
C PHE A 97 -11.02 -12.70 -5.18
N ASP A 98 -11.21 -13.78 -4.41
CA ASP A 98 -10.42 -15.01 -4.52
C ASP A 98 -10.67 -15.77 -5.83
N GLY A 99 -11.81 -15.52 -6.49
CA GLY A 99 -12.18 -16.11 -7.77
C GLY A 99 -11.49 -15.48 -9.00
N TYR A 100 -10.83 -14.33 -8.85
CA TYR A 100 -10.12 -13.70 -9.96
C TYR A 100 -8.85 -14.47 -10.34
N ALA A 101 -8.71 -14.77 -11.63
CA ALA A 101 -7.63 -15.61 -12.14
C ALA A 101 -6.27 -14.91 -12.13
N SER A 102 -6.24 -13.60 -12.41
CA SER A 102 -5.00 -12.83 -12.49
C SER A 102 -4.83 -11.81 -11.36
N TYR A 103 -3.58 -11.49 -11.05
CA TYR A 103 -3.23 -10.43 -10.08
C TYR A 103 -3.71 -9.05 -10.54
N ILE A 104 -3.75 -8.80 -11.86
CA ILE A 104 -4.25 -7.54 -12.41
C ILE A 104 -5.74 -7.37 -12.10
N GLN A 105 -6.54 -8.43 -12.30
CA GLN A 105 -7.96 -8.41 -11.97
C GLN A 105 -8.20 -8.14 -10.47
N ARG A 106 -7.40 -8.76 -9.59
CA ARG A 106 -7.47 -8.49 -8.15
C ARG A 106 -7.09 -7.05 -7.83
N SER A 107 -6.02 -6.51 -8.42
CA SER A 107 -5.64 -5.11 -8.27
C SER A 107 -6.72 -4.15 -8.77
N ASP A 108 -7.34 -4.45 -9.91
CA ASP A 108 -8.45 -3.67 -10.47
C ASP A 108 -9.64 -3.61 -9.51
N ALA A 109 -10.02 -4.75 -8.93
CA ALA A 109 -11.09 -4.80 -7.95
C ALA A 109 -10.71 -4.06 -6.64
N ALA A 110 -9.51 -4.33 -6.11
CA ALA A 110 -9.04 -3.77 -4.83
C ALA A 110 -9.07 -2.23 -4.81
N ARG A 111 -8.78 -1.56 -5.94
CA ARG A 111 -8.79 -0.09 -6.01
C ARG A 111 -10.11 0.52 -5.58
N TYR A 112 -11.24 -0.10 -5.90
CA TYR A 112 -12.55 0.41 -5.49
C TYR A 112 -12.79 0.31 -3.99
N PHE A 113 -12.19 -0.70 -3.32
CA PHE A 113 -12.30 -0.87 -1.87
C PHE A 113 -11.30 -0.01 -1.08
N ILE A 114 -10.19 0.39 -1.71
CA ILE A 114 -9.15 1.23 -1.10
C ILE A 114 -9.59 2.69 -1.00
N VAL A 115 -10.33 3.19 -1.98
CA VAL A 115 -10.69 4.62 -2.10
C VAL A 115 -12.08 4.97 -1.55
N TYR A 116 -12.88 3.97 -1.21
CA TYR A 116 -14.20 4.12 -0.61
C TYR A 116 -14.07 4.15 0.92
#